data_AF-A0A7Y3M8Y8-F1
#
_entry.id   AF-A0A7Y3M8Y8-F1
#
_cell.length_a   1.000
_cell.length_b   1.000
_cell.length_c   1.000
_cell.angle_alpha   90.00
_cell.angle_beta   90.00
_cell.angle_gamma   90.00
#
_symmetry.space_group_name_H-M   'P 1'
#
loop_
_entity.id
_entity.type
_entity.pdbx_description
1 polymer ?
#
loop_
_entity_poly.entity_id
_entity_poly.type
_entity_poly.pdbx_seq_one_letter_code
_entity_poly.pdbx_strand_id
1 'polypeptide(L)' 'MALFDTAWMGRWQEQVNGDGVMASVGKHLTADVLFEFGDAAHVASFRKGRLVDVESELGPET' A
#
# COMPACT_ATOMS: atom_id res chain seq x y z
N MET A 1 -2.44 16.76 -9.61
CA MET A 1 -2.72 15.51 -8.89
C MET A 1 -1.39 14.89 -8.53
N ALA A 2 -1.20 14.49 -7.27
CA ALA A 2 -0.03 13.71 -6.89
C ALA A 2 -0.03 12.38 -7.68
N LEU A 3 1.13 11.95 -8.17
CA LEU A 3 1.26 10.72 -8.97
C LEU A 3 0.80 9.48 -8.19
N PHE A 4 0.95 9.50 -6.86
CA PHE A 4 0.62 8.42 -5.92
C PHE A 4 -0.58 8.79 -5.04
N ASP A 5 -1.65 9.30 -5.65
CA ASP A 5 -2.89 9.58 -4.94
C ASP A 5 -3.65 8.30 -4.52
N THR A 6 -4.74 8.44 -3.77
CA THR A 6 -5.57 7.32 -3.31
C THR A 6 -6.05 6.42 -4.46
N ALA A 7 -6.33 6.99 -5.64
CA ALA A 7 -6.75 6.21 -6.80
C ALA A 7 -5.59 5.38 -7.36
N TRP A 8 -4.37 5.92 -7.37
CA TRP A 8 -3.17 5.16 -7.70
C TRP A 8 -2.92 4.04 -6.69
N MET A 9 -3.01 4.33 -5.39
CA MET A 9 -2.80 3.33 -4.33
C MET A 9 -3.80 2.17 -4.42
N GLY A 10 -5.08 2.46 -4.74
CA GLY A 10 -6.08 1.42 -5.00
C GLY A 10 -5.73 0.52 -6.18
N ARG A 11 -5.30 1.10 -7.31
CA ARG A 11 -4.83 0.31 -8.47
C ARG A 11 -3.58 -0.51 -8.17
N TRP A 12 -2.70 0.00 -7.32
CA TRP A 12 -1.53 -0.75 -6.87
C TRP A 12 -1.93 -1.95 -6.01
N GLN A 13 -2.88 -1.77 -5.09
CA GLN A 13 -3.45 -2.85 -4.29
C GLN A 13 -4.09 -3.94 -5.16
N GLU A 14 -4.87 -3.56 -6.17
CA GLU A 14 -5.45 -4.50 -7.13
C GLU A 14 -4.38 -5.31 -7.88
N GLN A 15 -3.28 -4.68 -8.30
CA GLN A 15 -2.19 -5.36 -9.00
C GLN A 15 -1.45 -6.35 -8.09
N VAL A 16 -1.10 -5.94 -6.87
CA VAL A 16 -0.41 -6.82 -5.90
C VAL A 16 -1.28 -8.03 -5.57
N ASN A 17 -2.59 -7.84 -5.39
CA ASN A 17 -3.50 -8.91 -5.02
C ASN A 17 -3.98 -9.75 -6.21
N GLY A 18 -3.96 -9.20 -7.42
CA GLY A 18 -4.26 -9.90 -8.66
C GLY A 18 -3.14 -10.83 -9.14
N ASP A 19 -1.92 -10.61 -8.66
CA ASP A 19 -0.79 -11.49 -8.94
C ASP A 19 -0.70 -12.64 -7.93
N GLY A 20 -1.09 -13.83 -8.35
CA GLY A 20 -1.00 -15.06 -7.54
C GLY A 20 0.43 -15.42 -7.12
N VAL A 21 1.45 -14.96 -7.85
CA VAL A 21 2.86 -15.15 -7.51
C VAL A 21 3.23 -14.35 -6.28
N MET A 22 2.71 -13.13 -6.13
CA MET A 22 3.00 -12.25 -4.99
C MET A 22 2.51 -12.86 -3.67
N ALA A 23 1.35 -13.52 -3.67
CA ALA A 23 0.88 -14.26 -2.50
C ALA A 23 1.78 -15.45 -2.14
N SER A 24 2.42 -16.10 -3.12
CA SER A 24 3.31 -17.24 -2.90
C SER A 24 4.70 -16.81 -2.42
N VAL A 25 5.31 -15.83 -3.11
CA VAL A 25 6.62 -15.27 -2.76
C VAL A 25 6.54 -14.54 -1.42
N GLY A 26 5.50 -13.75 -1.23
CA GLY A 26 5.26 -12.96 -0.02
C GLY A 26 4.59 -13.73 1.11
N LYS A 27 4.40 -15.05 1.05
CA LYS A 27 3.60 -15.80 2.05
C LYS A 27 4.04 -15.61 3.52
N HIS A 28 5.30 -15.22 3.74
CA HIS A 28 5.86 -14.90 5.06
C HIS A 28 5.96 -13.40 5.36
N LEU A 29 5.73 -12.55 4.36
CA LEU A 29 5.68 -11.10 4.52
C LEU A 29 4.38 -10.71 5.23
N THR A 30 4.51 -10.23 6.46
CA THR A 30 3.45 -9.57 7.21
C THR A 30 4.09 -8.36 7.89
N ALA A 31 3.72 -7.18 7.44
CA ALA A 31 4.34 -5.92 7.86
C ALA A 31 3.39 -4.77 7.55
N ASP A 32 3.56 -3.68 8.30
CA ASP A 32 2.98 -2.39 7.96
C ASP A 32 4.12 -1.48 7.50
N VAL A 33 3.98 -0.89 6.31
CA VAL A 33 5.02 -0.11 5.65
C VAL A 33 4.50 1.29 5.38
N LEU A 34 5.20 2.29 5.92
CA LEU A 34 4.95 3.69 5.62
C LEU A 34 5.65 4.08 4.32
N PHE A 35 4.88 4.68 3.40
CA PHE A 35 5.37 5.28 2.16
C PHE A 35 5.09 6.78 2.19
N GLU A 36 6.15 7.58 2.08
CA GLU A 36 6.07 9.04 1.97
C GLU A 36 6.41 9.49 0.56
N PHE A 37 5.49 10.25 -0.05
CA PHE A 37 5.62 10.80 -1.40
C PHE A 37 5.39 12.31 -1.38
N GLY A 38 6.46 13.08 -1.14
CA GLY A 38 6.34 14.53 -0.95
C GLY A 38 5.55 14.83 0.32
N ASP A 39 4.39 15.48 0.19
CA ASP A 39 3.53 15.87 1.31
C ASP A 39 2.45 14.82 1.64
N ALA A 40 2.48 13.66 0.99
CA ALA A 40 1.52 12.57 1.20
C ALA A 40 2.18 11.39 1.91
N ALA A 41 1.49 10.84 2.90
CA ALA A 41 1.92 9.65 3.64
C ALA A 41 0.85 8.55 3.53
N HIS A 42 1.29 7.32 3.28
CA HIS A 42 0.42 6.17 3.17
C HIS A 42 0.95 4.99 3.97
N VAL A 43 0.07 4.34 4.73
CA VAL A 43 0.41 3.10 5.44
C VAL A 43 -0.16 1.92 4.65
N ALA A 44 0.74 1.10 4.12
CA ALA A 44 0.43 -0.11 3.39
C ALA A 44 0.54 -1.34 4.31
N SER A 45 -0.60 -2.01 4.52
CA SER A 45 -0.67 -3.19 5.39
C SER A 45 -0.55 -4.48 4.59
N PHE A 46 0.58 -5.17 4.74
CA PHE A 46 0.80 -6.47 4.11
C PHE A 46 0.49 -7.61 5.06
N ARG A 47 -0.30 -8.59 4.61
CA ARG A 47 -0.59 -9.82 5.35
C ARG A 47 -0.40 -11.01 4.43
N LYS A 48 0.55 -11.88 4.77
CA LYS A 48 0.92 -13.07 3.97
C LYS A 48 1.09 -12.75 2.48
N GLY A 49 1.78 -11.64 2.18
CA GLY A 49 2.09 -11.23 0.81
C GLY A 49 0.95 -10.53 0.06
N ARG A 50 -0.19 -10.28 0.72
CA ARG A 50 -1.31 -9.50 0.16
C ARG A 50 -1.34 -8.11 0.76
N LEU A 51 -1.66 -7.12 -0.05
CA LEU A 51 -1.90 -5.76 0.42
C LEU A 51 -3.36 -5.66 0.84
N VAL A 52 -3.62 -5.82 2.14
CA VAL A 52 -5.00 -5.90 2.66
C VAL A 52 -5.62 -4.53 2.83
N ASP A 53 -4.79 -3.51 3.05
CA ASP A 53 -5.25 -2.15 3.27
C ASP A 53 -4.17 -1.13 2.88
N VAL A 54 -4.63 0.06 2.48
CA VAL A 54 -3.79 1.22 2.26
C VAL A 54 -4.49 2.44 2.83
N GLU A 55 -4.07 2.87 4.02
CA GLU A 55 -4.57 4.09 4.63
C GLU A 55 -3.80 5.29 4.10
N SER A 56 -4.50 6.41 3.89
CA SER A 56 -3.87 7.69 3.62
C SER A 56 -3.83 8.47 4.92
N GLU A 57 -2.63 8.69 5.46
CA GLU A 57 -2.46 9.66 6.53
C GLU A 57 -2.50 11.04 5.87
N LEU A 58 -3.60 11.76 6.07
CA LEU A 58 -3.64 13.19 5.84
C LEU A 58 -2.55 13.78 6.75
N GLY A 59 -1.62 14.54 6.14
CA GLY A 59 -0.39 15.03 6.78
C GLY A 59 -0.57 15.80 8.09
N PRO A 60 0.53 16.28 8.69
CA PRO A 60 0.58 16.72 10.09
C PRO A 60 -0.63 17.57 10.46
N GLU A 61 -1.29 17.21 11.58
CA GLU A 61 -2.38 18.00 12.16
C GLU A 61 -1.97 19.48 12.17
N THR A 62 -2.59 20.29 11.32
CA THR A 62 -2.48 21.76 11.36
C THR A 62 -3.26 22.32 12.52
#